data_AF-A0A533WW46-F1
#
_entry.id   AF-A0A533WW46-F1
#
_cell.length_a   1.000
_cell.length_b   1.000
_cell.length_c   1.000
_cell.angle_alpha   90.00
_cell.angle_beta   90.00
_cell.angle_gamma   90.00
#
_symmetry.space_group_name_H-M   'P 1'
#
loop_
_entity.id
_entity.type
_entity.pdbx_description
1 polymer ?
#
loop_
_entity_poly.entity_id
_entity_poly.type
_entity_poly.pdbx_seq_one_letter_code
_entity_poly.pdbx_strand_id
1 'polypeptide(L)' 'YYCKKCLSYANERNCPHGPEFREELSGTKMRNMVSSGEIPAEHLMRPEVAKIIISFKEPFV' A
#
# COMPACT_ATOMS: atom_id res chain seq x y z
N TYR A 1 -7.50 -6.55 -1.38
CA TYR A 1 -6.46 -6.11 -2.35
C TYR A 1 -6.85 -4.74 -2.87
N TYR A 2 -5.91 -4.00 -3.42
CA TYR A 2 -6.24 -2.80 -4.16
C TYR A 2 -6.61 -3.20 -5.59
N CYS A 3 -7.75 -2.76 -6.11
CA CYS A 3 -8.12 -3.03 -7.50
C CYS A 3 -7.78 -1.83 -8.37
N LYS A 4 -6.88 -2.01 -9.35
CA LYS A 4 -6.47 -0.94 -10.28
C LYS A 4 -7.60 -0.42 -11.16
N LYS A 5 -8.62 -1.23 -11.41
CA LYS A 5 -9.81 -0.85 -12.20
C LYS A 5 -10.83 -0.06 -11.37
N CYS A 6 -11.05 -0.45 -10.12
CA CYS A 6 -11.95 0.26 -9.21
C CYS A 6 -11.29 1.48 -8.56
N LEU A 7 -9.96 1.59 -8.65
CA LEU A 7 -9.13 2.56 -7.95
C LEU A 7 -9.40 2.60 -6.45
N SER A 8 -9.84 1.47 -5.89
CA SER A 8 -10.28 1.35 -4.51
C SER A 8 -9.85 0.03 -3.89
N TYR A 9 -9.91 -0.01 -2.56
CA TYR A 9 -9.83 -1.26 -1.83
C TYR A 9 -11.05 -2.12 -2.13
N ALA A 10 -10.76 -3.36 -2.52
CA ALA A 10 -11.73 -4.32 -2.97
C ALA A 10 -11.44 -5.70 -2.37
N ASN A 11 -12.48 -6.52 -2.35
CA ASN A 11 -12.45 -7.92 -2.00
C ASN A 11 -13.18 -8.71 -3.10
N GLU A 12 -13.06 -10.04 -3.05
CA GLU A 12 -13.64 -10.92 -4.07
C GLU A 12 -15.18 -10.89 -4.12
N ARG A 13 -15.82 -10.34 -3.08
CA ARG A 13 -17.28 -10.21 -3.02
C ARG A 13 -17.79 -8.91 -3.65
N ASN A 14 -17.01 -7.84 -3.62
CA ASN A 14 -17.42 -6.51 -4.08
C ASN A 14 -16.80 -6.12 -5.43
N CYS A 15 -15.81 -6.85 -5.92
CA CYS A 15 -15.09 -6.54 -7.13
C CYS A 15 -15.06 -7.75 -8.08
N PRO A 16 -15.65 -7.63 -9.28
CA PRO A 16 -15.66 -8.72 -10.26
C PRO A 16 -14.34 -8.84 -11.04
N HIS A 17 -13.33 -8.02 -10.75
CA HIS A 17 -12.09 -8.00 -11.51
C HIS A 17 -11.16 -9.17 -11.15
N GLY A 18 -10.56 -9.73 -12.20
CA GLY A 18 -9.61 -10.83 -12.11
C GLY A 18 -8.30 -10.44 -11.42
N PRO A 19 -7.47 -11.44 -11.07
CA PRO A 19 -6.22 -11.26 -10.34
C PRO A 19 -5.20 -10.33 -11.03
N GLU A 20 -5.30 -10.14 -12.35
CA GLU A 20 -4.44 -9.23 -13.11
C GLU A 20 -4.57 -7.75 -12.68
N PHE A 21 -5.72 -7.36 -12.12
CA PHE A 21 -5.99 -6.01 -11.63
C PHE A 21 -5.89 -5.92 -10.10
N ARG A 22 -5.61 -7.04 -9.42
CA ARG A 22 -5.48 -7.11 -7.98
C ARG A 22 -4.03 -6.82 -7.60
N GLU A 23 -3.83 -5.79 -6.83
CA GLU A 23 -2.55 -5.53 -6.18
C GLU A 23 -2.64 -5.95 -4.72
N GLU A 24 -1.82 -6.93 -4.36
CA GLU A 24 -1.73 -7.44 -3.01
C GLU A 24 -0.95 -6.50 -2.10
N LEU A 25 -1.49 -6.32 -0.91
CA LEU A 25 -1.00 -5.40 0.09
C LEU A 25 -0.40 -6.18 1.25
N SER A 26 0.87 -6.51 1.11
CA SER A 26 1.63 -7.13 2.19
C SER A 26 2.15 -6.05 3.13
N GLY A 27 1.66 -6.03 4.37
CA GLY A 27 2.14 -5.13 5.42
C GLY A 27 3.63 -5.32 5.73
N THR A 28 4.16 -6.55 5.61
CA THR A 28 5.59 -6.81 5.74
C THR A 28 6.38 -6.15 4.61
N LYS A 29 5.89 -6.24 3.38
CA LYS A 29 6.53 -5.59 2.23
C LYS A 29 6.51 -4.07 2.36
N MET A 30 5.38 -3.49 2.79
CA MET A 30 5.26 -2.05 3.02
C MET A 30 6.20 -1.56 4.11
N ARG A 31 6.28 -2.26 5.26
CA ARG A 31 7.23 -1.91 6.32
C ARG A 31 8.67 -1.95 5.82
N ASN A 32 9.05 -2.99 5.07
CA ASN A 32 10.38 -3.08 4.48
C ASN A 32 10.67 -1.94 3.50
N MET A 33 9.73 -1.57 2.62
CA MET A 33 9.88 -0.43 1.70
C MET A 33 10.10 0.88 2.46
N VAL A 34 9.23 1.18 3.43
CA VAL A 34 9.31 2.41 4.22
C VAL A 34 10.58 2.46 5.06
N SER A 35 10.99 1.35 5.69
CA SER A 35 12.25 1.25 6.42
C SER A 35 13.48 1.36 5.51
N SER A 36 13.35 1.07 4.21
CA SER A 36 14.40 1.26 3.20
C SER A 36 14.44 2.68 2.64
N GLY A 37 13.53 3.56 3.10
CA GLY A 37 13.39 4.93 2.59
C GLY A 37 12.62 5.05 1.27
N GLU A 38 12.00 3.96 0.79
CA GLU A 38 11.14 4.00 -0.38
C GLU A 38 9.74 4.48 -0.01
N ILE A 39 9.21 5.43 -0.79
CA ILE A 39 7.87 5.97 -0.63
C ILE A 39 6.89 5.02 -1.33
N PRO A 40 5.93 4.39 -0.61
CA PRO A 40 4.89 3.58 -1.24
C PRO A 40 4.04 4.44 -2.18
N ALA A 41 3.48 3.82 -3.22
CA ALA A 41 2.63 4.52 -4.18
C ALA A 41 1.40 5.17 -3.49
N GLU A 42 0.92 6.28 -4.04
CA GLU A 42 -0.15 7.12 -3.46
C GLU A 42 -1.44 6.34 -3.17
N HIS A 43 -1.75 5.34 -4.00
CA HIS A 43 -2.93 4.49 -3.81
C HIS A 43 -2.80 3.50 -2.64
N LEU A 44 -1.57 3.25 -2.16
CA LEU A 44 -1.28 2.40 -1.01
C LEU A 44 -1.14 3.22 0.26
N MET A 45 -0.43 4.34 0.17
CA MET A 45 -0.21 5.23 1.29
C MET A 45 -0.18 6.66 0.78
N ARG A 46 -0.90 7.54 1.46
CA ARG A 46 -0.87 8.95 1.12
C ARG A 46 0.55 9.52 1.31
N PRO A 47 1.03 10.35 0.39
CA PRO A 47 2.42 10.84 0.39
C PRO A 47 2.76 11.64 1.66
N GLU A 48 1.81 12.38 2.23
CA GLU A 48 2.00 13.10 3.49
C GLU A 48 2.27 12.15 4.67
N VAL A 49 1.57 11.02 4.71
CA VAL A 49 1.74 10.00 5.76
C VAL A 49 3.06 9.27 5.56
N ALA A 50 3.37 8.86 4.33
CA ALA A 50 4.62 8.16 4.02
C ALA A 50 5.85 8.99 4.41
N LYS A 51 5.86 10.29 4.09
CA LYS A 51 6.95 11.20 4.45
C LYS A 51 7.14 11.32 5.96
N ILE A 52 6.04 11.42 6.71
CA ILE A 52 6.09 11.48 8.17
C ILE A 52 6.71 10.18 8.71
N ILE A 53 6.23 9.02 8.26
CA ILE A 53 6.71 7.71 8.73
C ILE A 53 8.20 7.51 8.42
N ILE A 54 8.66 7.87 7.21
CA ILE A 54 10.09 7.79 6.84
C ILE A 54 10.95 8.74 7.69
N SER A 55 10.39 9.87 8.13
CA SER A 55 11.09 10.81 9.00
C SER A 55 11.28 10.27 10.44
N PHE A 56 10.55 9.24 10.85
CA PHE A 56 10.75 8.59 12.15
C PHE A 56 11.88 7.56 12.07
N LYS A 57 12.73 7.55 13.10
CA LYS A 57 13.89 6.65 13.17
C LYS A 57 13.49 5.18 13.38
N GLU A 58 12.39 4.95 14.11
CA GLU A 58 11.83 3.61 14.40
C GLU A 58 10.29 3.67 14.34
N PRO A 59 9.69 3.68 13.13
CA PRO A 59 8.25 3.86 12.96
C PRO A 59 7.40 2.61 13.25
N PHE A 60 8.01 1.42 13.27
CA PHE A 60 7.32 0.15 13.46
C PHE A 60 7.99 -0.59 14.63
N VAL A 61 7.38 -0.50 15.81
CA VAL A 61 7.82 -1.16 17.05
C VAL A 61 7.60 -2.68 16.98
#